data_AF-A0AA88QU19-F1
#
_entry.id   AF-A0AA88QU19-F1
#
_cell.length_a   1.000
_cell.length_b   1.000
_cell.length_c   1.000
_cell.angle_alpha   90.00
_cell.angle_beta   90.00
_cell.angle_gamma   90.00
#
_symmetry.space_group_name_H-M   'P 1'
#
loop_
_entity.id
_entity.type
_entity.pdbx_description
1 polymer ?
#
loop_
_entity_poly.entity_id
_entity_poly.type
_entity_poly.pdbx_seq_one_letter_code
_entity_poly.pdbx_strand_id
1 'polypeptide(L)'
;MEGQNADDTTHNTAENHQPSVSISAEQQQQDDNSKARIKALPAEDEEEEVLRRLLAPDVANLPSTPPSAIESNFITYFAPDFIKPGHDQYVHRHANGLCVIGLAPGHVAFKENEGVTSVDFNVGKSDRSGIKVTGKRKRNAQHFEPNTALCKVFSNDAYYIVRCCVKGSLLEVNESLIKQPGLLNSSAEREGYIAIIMPKPTDWLKAKAALLSSEEYKNLKDAS
;
A
#
# COMPACT_ATOMS: atom_id res chain seq x y z
N MET A 1 -24.70 58.46 -45.97
CA MET A 1 -24.11 57.14 -45.69
C MET A 1 -24.19 56.96 -44.19
N GLU A 2 -25.21 56.27 -43.73
CA GLU A 2 -25.27 55.64 -42.40
C GLU A 2 -26.53 54.77 -42.39
N GLY A 3 -26.31 53.48 -42.16
CA GLY A 3 -27.29 52.40 -42.31
C GLY A 3 -28.29 52.37 -41.17
N GLN A 4 -29.53 52.05 -41.53
CA GLN A 4 -30.73 52.03 -40.70
C GLN A 4 -30.86 50.71 -39.92
N ASN A 5 -31.32 50.84 -38.66
CA ASN A 5 -32.52 50.22 -38.02
C ASN A 5 -33.08 48.90 -38.60
N ALA A 6 -33.75 48.02 -37.85
CA ALA A 6 -34.10 47.85 -36.44
C ALA A 6 -34.89 46.53 -36.33
N ASP A 7 -35.02 46.00 -35.09
CA ASP A 7 -36.16 45.23 -34.53
C ASP A 7 -36.60 43.90 -35.19
N ASP A 8 -37.20 42.92 -34.49
CA ASP A 8 -37.37 42.56 -33.08
C ASP A 8 -38.12 41.19 -33.08
N THR A 9 -38.20 40.57 -31.91
CA THR A 9 -39.33 39.74 -31.40
C THR A 9 -39.49 38.25 -31.80
N THR A 10 -39.16 37.39 -30.83
CA THR A 10 -40.00 36.35 -30.16
C THR A 10 -40.11 34.88 -30.60
N HIS A 11 -39.72 34.04 -29.62
CA HIS A 11 -40.39 32.88 -28.97
C HIS A 11 -40.83 31.61 -29.73
N ASN A 12 -40.31 30.51 -29.17
CA ASN A 12 -40.99 29.29 -28.67
C ASN A 12 -41.21 28.06 -29.57
N THR A 13 -40.69 26.95 -29.01
CA THR A 13 -41.24 25.58 -28.93
C THR A 13 -41.32 24.74 -30.20
N ALA A 14 -40.55 23.65 -30.24
CA ALA A 14 -40.74 22.56 -31.19
C ALA A 14 -41.16 21.28 -30.44
N GLU A 15 -42.40 20.88 -30.66
CA GLU A 15 -42.97 19.57 -30.32
C GLU A 15 -42.63 18.53 -31.40
N ASN A 16 -42.21 17.36 -30.94
CA ASN A 16 -42.82 16.04 -31.12
C ASN A 16 -43.37 15.53 -32.49
N HIS A 17 -42.96 14.28 -32.79
CA HIS A 17 -43.69 13.17 -33.44
C HIS A 17 -43.78 13.00 -34.98
N GLN A 18 -43.52 11.73 -35.38
CA GLN A 18 -43.74 10.96 -36.63
C GLN A 18 -45.15 11.15 -37.28
N PRO A 19 -45.54 10.59 -38.46
CA PRO A 19 -45.05 9.42 -39.24
C PRO A 19 -45.01 9.65 -40.80
N SER A 20 -44.60 8.72 -41.69
CA SER A 20 -45.50 7.75 -42.34
C SER A 20 -44.90 7.14 -43.64
N VAL A 21 -45.09 5.81 -43.79
CA VAL A 21 -45.26 4.93 -44.98
C VAL A 21 -44.72 5.29 -46.38
N SER A 22 -44.06 4.31 -47.01
CA SER A 22 -44.57 3.69 -48.25
C SER A 22 -43.93 2.32 -48.53
N ILE A 23 -44.78 1.41 -48.97
CA ILE A 23 -44.61 -0.03 -49.20
C ILE A 23 -44.40 -0.23 -50.72
N SER A 24 -43.57 -1.18 -51.13
CA SER A 24 -43.68 -1.83 -52.44
C SER A 24 -43.27 -3.28 -52.29
N ALA A 25 -44.22 -4.18 -52.55
CA ALA A 25 -44.10 -5.63 -52.45
C ALA A 25 -44.06 -6.23 -53.87
N GLU A 26 -43.30 -7.31 -54.04
CA GLU A 26 -43.45 -8.42 -55.01
C GLU A 26 -42.18 -9.29 -54.93
N GLN A 27 -42.15 -10.62 -54.91
CA GLN A 27 -43.13 -11.71 -54.75
C GLN A 27 -42.30 -12.98 -54.42
N GLN A 28 -42.96 -13.97 -53.83
CA GLN A 28 -42.41 -15.21 -53.25
C GLN A 28 -41.94 -16.25 -54.27
N GLN A 29 -41.00 -17.12 -53.86
CA GLN A 29 -41.08 -18.57 -54.09
C GLN A 29 -40.26 -19.33 -53.04
N GLN A 30 -40.93 -20.20 -52.30
CA GLN A 30 -40.36 -21.23 -51.43
C GLN A 30 -39.89 -22.40 -52.30
N ASP A 31 -38.77 -23.03 -51.94
CA ASP A 31 -38.59 -24.46 -52.18
C ASP A 31 -37.70 -25.07 -51.09
N ASP A 32 -38.26 -26.11 -50.47
CA ASP A 32 -37.64 -27.01 -49.50
C ASP A 32 -36.42 -27.74 -50.11
N ASN A 33 -35.29 -27.78 -49.42
CA ASN A 33 -34.44 -28.97 -49.47
C ASN A 33 -33.68 -29.22 -48.17
N SER A 34 -33.99 -30.40 -47.64
CA SER A 34 -33.38 -31.12 -46.54
C SER A 34 -31.84 -31.29 -46.63
N LYS A 35 -31.23 -31.51 -45.46
CA LYS A 35 -29.93 -32.16 -45.23
C LYS A 35 -28.68 -31.40 -45.70
N ALA A 36 -28.12 -30.63 -44.77
CA ALA A 36 -26.73 -30.86 -44.37
C ALA A 36 -26.55 -30.36 -42.95
N ARG A 37 -26.57 -31.30 -42.00
CA ARG A 37 -25.93 -31.13 -40.69
C ARG A 37 -24.44 -30.97 -40.96
N ILE A 38 -24.00 -29.77 -41.31
CA ILE A 38 -22.58 -29.43 -41.32
C ILE A 38 -22.21 -29.29 -39.85
N LYS A 39 -21.75 -30.40 -39.30
CA LYS A 39 -21.05 -30.47 -38.02
C LYS A 39 -19.66 -29.87 -38.25
N ALA A 40 -19.57 -28.55 -38.12
CA ALA A 40 -18.35 -27.74 -38.10
C ALA A 40 -18.55 -26.76 -36.93
N LEU A 41 -17.67 -26.58 -35.94
CA LEU A 41 -16.28 -26.96 -35.74
C LEU A 41 -16.02 -27.31 -34.25
N PRO A 42 -15.14 -28.28 -33.93
CA PRO A 42 -14.60 -28.48 -32.58
C PRO A 42 -13.52 -27.44 -32.19
N ALA A 43 -13.07 -26.61 -33.13
CA ALA A 43 -11.91 -25.76 -32.98
C ALA A 43 -12.17 -24.51 -32.11
N GLU A 44 -13.37 -23.93 -32.18
CA GLU A 44 -13.72 -22.73 -31.40
C GLU A 44 -13.86 -23.05 -29.89
N ASP A 45 -14.43 -24.22 -29.57
CA ASP A 45 -14.56 -24.70 -28.19
C ASP A 45 -13.18 -25.05 -27.59
N GLU A 46 -12.28 -25.68 -28.36
CA GLU A 46 -10.92 -26.00 -27.92
C GLU A 46 -10.06 -24.74 -27.74
N GLU A 47 -10.15 -23.77 -28.66
CA GLU A 47 -9.46 -22.49 -28.54
C GLU A 47 -9.99 -21.68 -27.34
N GLU A 48 -11.29 -21.68 -27.10
CA GLU A 48 -11.88 -21.04 -25.92
C GLU A 48 -11.46 -21.74 -24.62
N GLU A 49 -11.36 -23.07 -24.61
CA GLU A 49 -10.91 -23.82 -23.43
C GLU A 49 -9.42 -23.59 -23.15
N VAL A 50 -8.58 -23.53 -24.20
CA VAL A 50 -7.16 -23.16 -24.09
C VAL A 50 -7.03 -21.71 -23.62
N LEU A 51 -7.82 -20.79 -24.17
CA LEU A 51 -7.83 -19.39 -23.74
C LEU A 51 -8.26 -19.25 -22.28
N ARG A 52 -9.28 -20.01 -21.84
CA ARG A 52 -9.71 -20.06 -20.42
C ARG A 52 -8.60 -20.59 -19.52
N ARG A 53 -7.88 -21.65 -19.92
CA ARG A 53 -6.73 -22.18 -19.16
C ARG A 53 -5.54 -21.22 -19.13
N LEU A 54 -5.36 -20.37 -20.15
CA LEU A 54 -4.30 -19.36 -20.19
C LEU A 54 -4.66 -18.10 -19.38
N LEU A 55 -5.93 -17.69 -19.37
CA LEU A 55 -6.37 -16.45 -18.73
C LEU A 55 -6.75 -16.62 -17.26
N ALA A 56 -7.30 -17.78 -16.88
CA ALA A 56 -7.70 -18.05 -15.50
C ALA A 56 -6.70 -18.98 -14.83
N PRO A 57 -5.98 -18.53 -13.78
CA PRO A 57 -5.19 -19.46 -12.98
C PRO A 57 -6.12 -20.49 -12.34
N ASP A 58 -5.62 -21.71 -12.18
CA ASP A 58 -6.34 -22.75 -11.47
C ASP A 58 -6.69 -22.27 -10.05
N VAL A 59 -7.97 -22.31 -9.72
CA VAL A 59 -8.50 -21.87 -8.42
C VAL A 59 -7.86 -22.67 -7.27
N ALA A 60 -7.49 -23.93 -7.51
CA ALA A 60 -6.78 -24.76 -6.53
C ALA A 60 -5.36 -24.24 -6.22
N ASN A 61 -4.77 -23.43 -7.10
CA ASN A 61 -3.44 -22.85 -6.92
C ASN A 61 -3.47 -21.41 -6.37
N LEU A 62 -4.67 -20.85 -6.11
CA LEU A 62 -4.78 -19.55 -5.48
C LEU A 62 -4.52 -19.65 -3.97
N PRO A 63 -3.85 -18.67 -3.36
CA PRO A 63 -3.69 -18.65 -1.92
C PRO A 63 -5.06 -18.49 -1.24
N SER A 64 -5.23 -19.09 -0.06
CA SER A 64 -6.48 -19.05 0.71
C SER A 64 -6.95 -17.63 1.05
N THR A 65 -5.99 -16.71 1.14
CA THR A 65 -6.23 -15.29 1.36
C THR A 65 -5.25 -14.50 0.50
N PRO A 66 -5.67 -13.35 -0.07
CA PRO A 66 -4.76 -12.49 -0.80
C PRO A 66 -3.62 -12.01 0.11
N PRO A 67 -2.42 -11.78 -0.45
CA PRO A 67 -1.31 -11.23 0.32
C PRO A 67 -1.66 -9.84 0.85
N SER A 68 -1.17 -9.54 2.05
CA SER A 68 -1.33 -8.23 2.67
C SER A 68 -0.59 -7.13 1.89
N ALA A 69 -0.93 -5.88 2.21
CA ALA A 69 -0.24 -4.72 1.62
C ALA A 69 1.26 -4.69 1.96
N ILE A 70 1.65 -5.24 3.12
CA ILE A 70 3.07 -5.34 3.51
C ILE A 70 3.76 -6.38 2.66
N GLU A 71 3.21 -7.59 2.58
CA GLU A 71 3.78 -8.70 1.80
C GLU A 71 3.90 -8.39 0.31
N SER A 72 2.95 -7.62 -0.23
CA SER A 72 2.94 -7.28 -1.66
C SER A 72 3.87 -6.12 -2.02
N ASN A 73 4.00 -5.12 -1.14
CA ASN A 73 4.67 -3.85 -1.48
C ASN A 73 6.02 -3.65 -0.81
N PHE A 74 6.35 -4.44 0.22
CA PHE A 74 7.54 -4.22 1.04
C PHE A 74 8.40 -5.47 1.18
N ILE A 75 9.70 -5.26 1.32
CA ILE A 75 10.64 -6.26 1.79
C ILE A 75 10.99 -5.93 3.24
N THR A 76 10.76 -6.85 4.16
CA THR A 76 11.03 -6.66 5.58
C THR A 76 12.46 -7.04 5.93
N TYR A 77 13.11 -6.17 6.67
CA TYR A 77 14.39 -6.41 7.31
C TYR A 77 14.28 -6.19 8.81
N PHE A 78 15.21 -6.73 9.59
CA PHE A 78 15.23 -6.64 11.03
C PHE A 78 16.58 -6.13 11.55
N ALA A 79 16.53 -5.27 12.56
CA ALA A 79 17.65 -4.82 13.35
C ALA A 79 17.55 -5.49 14.73
N PRO A 80 18.16 -6.68 14.93
CA PRO A 80 18.14 -7.35 16.23
C PRO A 80 18.99 -6.59 17.26
N ASP A 81 18.57 -6.63 18.52
CA ASP A 81 19.32 -6.11 19.68
C ASP A 81 19.89 -4.70 19.49
N PHE A 82 19.11 -3.81 18.87
CA PHE A 82 19.64 -2.52 18.43
C PHE A 82 20.10 -1.68 19.63
N ILE A 83 21.42 -1.58 19.83
CA ILE A 83 22.12 -1.01 21.00
C ILE A 83 21.97 -1.84 22.29
N LYS A 84 20.84 -2.48 22.53
CA LYS A 84 20.55 -3.25 23.75
C LYS A 84 19.88 -4.59 23.42
N PRO A 85 20.16 -5.66 24.18
CA PRO A 85 19.50 -6.95 24.00
C PRO A 85 17.96 -6.85 24.08
N GLY A 86 17.25 -7.47 23.16
CA GLY A 86 15.79 -7.47 23.06
C GLY A 86 15.19 -6.21 22.43
N HIS A 87 15.99 -5.24 22.01
CA HIS A 87 15.52 -4.02 21.35
C HIS A 87 15.40 -4.19 19.82
N ASP A 88 14.68 -5.22 19.40
CA ASP A 88 14.52 -5.57 17.99
C ASP A 88 13.56 -4.63 17.27
N GLN A 89 13.96 -4.15 16.10
CA GLN A 89 13.12 -3.29 15.25
C GLN A 89 13.03 -3.87 13.85
N TYR A 90 11.89 -3.66 13.18
CA TYR A 90 11.77 -3.98 11.76
C TYR A 90 11.97 -2.73 10.91
N VAL A 91 12.35 -2.96 9.65
CA VAL A 91 12.43 -1.96 8.58
C VAL A 91 11.75 -2.54 7.34
N HIS A 92 10.54 -2.09 7.03
CA HIS A 92 9.87 -2.42 5.77
C HIS A 92 10.37 -1.49 4.67
N ARG A 93 11.02 -2.07 3.66
CA ARG A 93 11.57 -1.36 2.51
C ARG A 93 10.63 -1.46 1.32
N HIS A 94 10.10 -0.32 0.87
CA HIS A 94 9.35 -0.22 -0.38
C HIS A 94 10.28 -0.03 -1.60
N ALA A 95 9.81 -0.42 -2.78
CA ALA A 95 10.55 -0.27 -4.04
C ALA A 95 10.89 1.19 -4.38
N ASN A 96 10.03 2.15 -4.01
CA ASN A 96 10.26 3.59 -4.19
C ASN A 96 11.35 4.18 -3.26
N GLY A 97 11.93 3.37 -2.38
CA GLY A 97 12.99 3.78 -1.47
C GLY A 97 12.55 4.16 -0.06
N LEU A 98 11.24 4.23 0.21
CA LEU A 98 10.73 4.47 1.57
C LEU A 98 11.06 3.32 2.52
N CYS A 99 11.36 3.66 3.75
CA CYS A 99 11.54 2.73 4.86
C CYS A 99 10.52 3.04 5.96
N VAL A 100 9.72 2.07 6.33
CA VAL A 100 8.81 2.14 7.47
C VAL A 100 9.47 1.39 8.63
N ILE A 101 9.57 2.04 9.79
CA ILE A 101 10.23 1.48 10.98
C ILE A 101 9.19 1.24 12.06
N GLY A 102 9.34 0.13 12.78
CA GLY A 102 8.57 -0.16 13.99
C GLY A 102 9.23 -1.22 14.86
N LEU A 103 8.51 -1.68 15.88
CA LEU A 103 8.98 -2.70 16.80
C LEU A 103 8.81 -4.09 16.20
N ALA A 104 9.86 -4.90 16.22
CA ALA A 104 9.76 -6.28 15.75
C ALA A 104 8.95 -7.14 16.76
N PRO A 105 8.32 -8.24 16.33
CA PRO A 105 7.52 -9.10 17.20
C PRO A 105 8.26 -9.61 18.45
N GLY A 106 9.58 -9.80 18.36
CA GLY A 106 10.42 -10.26 19.48
C GLY A 106 10.85 -9.18 20.48
N HIS A 107 10.43 -7.91 20.28
CA HIS A 107 10.88 -6.78 21.09
C HIS A 107 10.44 -6.89 22.55
N VAL A 108 11.33 -6.53 23.48
CA VAL A 108 11.13 -6.65 24.93
C VAL A 108 9.88 -5.92 25.45
N ALA A 109 9.51 -4.79 24.85
CA ALA A 109 8.30 -4.04 25.19
C ALA A 109 6.99 -4.82 25.02
N PHE A 110 6.99 -5.95 24.30
CA PHE A 110 5.83 -6.83 24.14
C PHE A 110 5.82 -8.01 25.11
N LYS A 111 6.94 -8.30 25.77
CA LYS A 111 7.08 -9.46 26.67
C LYS A 111 6.50 -9.22 28.06
N GLU A 112 6.23 -7.97 28.39
CA GLU A 112 5.69 -7.58 29.68
C GLU A 112 4.16 -7.71 29.72
N ASN A 113 3.59 -8.10 30.88
CA ASN A 113 2.20 -8.55 31.00
C ASN A 113 1.13 -7.58 30.47
N GLU A 114 1.37 -6.26 30.51
CA GLU A 114 0.42 -5.24 30.01
C GLU A 114 0.76 -4.73 28.60
N GLY A 115 1.88 -5.15 28.03
CA GLY A 115 2.39 -4.65 26.75
C GLY A 115 2.71 -3.15 26.78
N VAL A 116 2.62 -2.49 25.62
CA VAL A 116 2.88 -1.06 25.49
C VAL A 116 1.71 -0.24 26.04
N THR A 117 2.01 0.67 26.98
CA THR A 117 1.02 1.52 27.67
C THR A 117 1.00 2.96 27.17
N SER A 118 2.13 3.50 26.70
CA SER A 118 2.20 4.84 26.10
C SER A 118 3.41 5.02 25.19
N VAL A 119 3.37 6.05 24.33
CA VAL A 119 4.45 6.42 23.42
C VAL A 119 4.69 7.92 23.49
N ASP A 120 5.96 8.31 23.65
CA ASP A 120 6.40 9.71 23.70
C ASP A 120 7.42 9.99 22.58
N PHE A 121 7.03 10.87 21.64
CA PHE A 121 7.92 11.33 20.56
C PHE A 121 8.89 12.43 21.00
N ASN A 122 8.80 12.91 22.24
CA ASN A 122 9.78 13.81 22.83
C ASN A 122 10.99 13.05 23.40
N VAL A 123 12.00 12.91 22.55
CA VAL A 123 13.29 12.28 22.89
C VAL A 123 14.28 13.25 23.57
N GLY A 124 13.78 14.29 24.24
CA GLY A 124 14.53 15.21 25.10
C GLY A 124 15.13 16.43 24.40
N LYS A 125 15.73 16.25 23.21
CA LYS A 125 16.30 17.39 22.45
C LYS A 125 15.27 18.12 21.56
N SER A 126 14.22 17.41 21.16
CA SER A 126 13.20 17.91 20.23
C SER A 126 12.11 16.86 20.08
N ASP A 127 10.87 17.31 20.03
CA ASP A 127 9.71 16.47 19.74
C ASP A 127 9.64 16.14 18.24
N ARG A 128 9.47 14.85 17.93
CA ARG A 128 9.37 14.38 16.53
C ARG A 128 7.99 14.55 15.93
N SER A 129 6.95 14.62 16.76
CA SER A 129 5.57 14.85 16.28
C SER A 129 5.39 16.25 15.67
N GLY A 130 6.17 17.23 16.12
CA GLY A 130 6.16 18.57 15.53
C GLY A 130 6.77 18.68 14.13
N ILE A 131 7.42 17.63 13.60
CA ILE A 131 8.13 17.68 12.33
C ILE A 131 7.17 17.39 11.18
N LYS A 132 6.74 18.45 10.48
CA LYS A 132 5.93 18.33 9.26
C LYS A 132 6.75 18.63 8.01
N VAL A 133 6.96 17.59 7.21
CA VAL A 133 7.66 17.69 5.93
C VAL A 133 6.69 18.11 4.83
N THR A 134 7.03 19.14 4.06
CA THR A 134 6.14 19.68 3.03
C THR A 134 6.81 19.83 1.65
N GLY A 135 6.00 19.61 0.61
CA GLY A 135 6.35 19.83 -0.79
C GLY A 135 7.35 18.84 -1.40
N LYS A 136 7.50 18.87 -2.73
CA LYS A 136 8.40 17.98 -3.50
C LYS A 136 9.85 17.99 -3.03
N ARG A 137 10.31 19.12 -2.47
CA ARG A 137 11.68 19.30 -1.96
C ARG A 137 11.84 18.91 -0.49
N LYS A 138 10.83 18.28 0.14
CA LYS A 138 10.84 17.84 1.54
C LYS A 138 11.31 18.94 2.50
N ARG A 139 10.72 20.14 2.38
CA ARG A 139 11.08 21.25 3.27
C ARG A 139 10.84 20.84 4.71
N ASN A 140 11.73 21.26 5.62
CA ASN A 140 11.75 20.92 7.05
C ASN A 140 12.09 19.46 7.38
N ALA A 141 12.43 18.61 6.39
CA ALA A 141 12.84 17.24 6.69
C ALA A 141 14.17 17.21 7.44
N GLN A 142 14.14 16.61 8.62
CA GLN A 142 15.32 16.41 9.44
C GLN A 142 16.06 15.15 8.98
N HIS A 143 17.38 15.23 8.86
CA HIS A 143 18.22 14.08 8.54
C HIS A 143 18.62 13.35 9.81
N PHE A 144 18.31 12.07 9.88
CA PHE A 144 18.63 11.18 11.00
C PHE A 144 19.75 10.22 10.63
N GLU A 145 20.54 9.89 11.64
CA GLU A 145 21.52 8.82 11.61
C GLU A 145 20.85 7.54 12.16
N PRO A 146 21.41 6.34 11.89
CA PRO A 146 20.81 5.07 12.32
C PRO A 146 20.52 5.00 13.83
N ASN A 147 21.38 5.62 14.65
CA ASN A 147 21.24 5.65 16.09
C ASN A 147 20.37 6.80 16.62
N THR A 148 19.82 7.68 15.78
CA THR A 148 18.96 8.77 16.23
C THR A 148 17.69 8.20 16.89
N ALA A 149 17.35 8.71 18.08
CA ALA A 149 16.14 8.33 18.80
C ALA A 149 14.88 8.91 18.14
N LEU A 150 13.89 8.07 17.92
CA LEU A 150 12.60 8.41 17.31
C LEU A 150 11.55 8.70 18.39
N CYS A 151 11.37 7.79 19.34
CA CYS A 151 10.43 7.92 20.44
C CYS A 151 10.87 7.05 21.63
N LYS A 152 10.18 7.22 22.74
CA LYS A 152 10.21 6.33 23.90
C LYS A 152 8.89 5.55 23.89
N VAL A 153 8.98 4.24 23.97
CA VAL A 153 7.84 3.34 24.15
C VAL A 153 7.85 2.90 25.60
N PHE A 154 6.76 3.15 26.31
CA PHE A 154 6.60 2.76 27.71
C PHE A 154 5.83 1.46 27.80
N SER A 155 6.33 0.56 28.65
CA SER A 155 5.67 -0.67 29.02
C SER A 155 5.92 -0.87 30.51
N ASN A 156 4.85 -1.02 31.28
CA ASN A 156 4.87 -0.95 32.74
C ASN A 156 5.67 0.27 33.27
N ASP A 157 6.65 0.03 34.14
CA ASP A 157 7.53 1.04 34.77
C ASP A 157 8.81 1.32 33.96
N ALA A 158 8.97 0.71 32.79
CA ALA A 158 10.15 0.85 31.93
C ALA A 158 9.83 1.63 30.64
N TYR A 159 10.90 2.13 30.01
CA TYR A 159 10.80 2.70 28.68
C TYR A 159 11.94 2.23 27.77
N TYR A 160 11.59 2.10 26.50
CA TYR A 160 12.46 1.59 25.45
C TYR A 160 12.62 2.66 24.37
N ILE A 161 13.87 3.01 24.07
CA ILE A 161 14.16 4.02 23.03
C ILE A 161 14.17 3.33 21.68
N VAL A 162 13.21 3.70 20.84
CA VAL A 162 13.14 3.28 19.43
C VAL A 162 14.05 4.19 18.61
N ARG A 163 14.79 3.63 17.65
CA ARG A 163 15.82 4.32 16.88
C ARG A 163 15.60 4.20 15.39
N CYS A 164 16.23 5.09 14.63
CA CYS A 164 16.00 5.22 13.21
C CYS A 164 16.42 4.01 12.38
N CYS A 165 17.39 3.19 12.84
CA CYS A 165 17.94 2.00 12.16
C CYS A 165 18.63 2.28 10.80
N VAL A 166 18.21 3.30 10.06
CA VAL A 166 18.64 3.66 8.72
C VAL A 166 18.90 5.16 8.69
N LYS A 167 19.99 5.56 8.04
CA LYS A 167 20.28 6.97 7.79
C LYS A 167 19.34 7.52 6.70
N GLY A 168 18.65 8.62 6.98
CA GLY A 168 17.72 9.21 6.01
C GLY A 168 16.95 10.42 6.51
N SER A 169 16.09 10.97 5.66
CA SER A 169 15.20 12.07 6.02
C SER A 169 13.95 11.52 6.71
N LEU A 170 13.63 12.00 7.92
CA LEU A 170 12.34 11.76 8.56
C LEU A 170 11.24 12.44 7.75
N LEU A 171 10.22 11.69 7.38
CA LEU A 171 9.04 12.19 6.67
C LEU A 171 7.82 12.30 7.59
N GLU A 172 7.63 11.30 8.43
CA GLU A 172 6.44 11.16 9.26
C GLU A 172 6.75 10.33 10.50
N VAL A 173 6.09 10.66 11.61
CA VAL A 173 5.95 9.80 12.78
C VAL A 173 4.47 9.52 13.01
N ASN A 174 4.15 8.36 13.57
CA ASN A 174 2.76 8.00 13.82
C ASN A 174 2.22 8.67 15.09
N GLU A 175 1.73 9.90 14.94
CA GLU A 175 1.13 10.68 16.05
C GLU A 175 -0.06 9.97 16.70
N SER A 176 -0.72 9.04 15.99
CA SER A 176 -1.83 8.24 16.50
C SER A 176 -1.43 7.43 17.75
N LEU A 177 -0.17 7.01 17.84
CA LEU A 177 0.36 6.26 18.99
C LEU A 177 0.36 7.04 20.31
N ILE A 178 0.32 8.38 20.24
CA ILE A 178 0.17 9.23 21.44
C ILE A 178 -1.21 9.01 22.07
N LYS A 179 -2.24 8.82 21.24
CA LYS A 179 -3.64 8.64 21.68
C LYS A 179 -4.02 7.16 21.81
N GLN A 180 -3.41 6.30 20.99
CA GLN A 180 -3.76 4.89 20.86
C GLN A 180 -2.49 4.02 20.84
N PRO A 181 -1.78 3.93 21.98
CA PRO A 181 -0.55 3.12 22.08
C PRO A 181 -0.81 1.62 21.86
N GLY A 182 -2.05 1.15 22.11
CA GLY A 182 -2.45 -0.24 21.88
C GLY A 182 -2.30 -0.74 20.44
N LEU A 183 -2.16 0.15 19.45
CA LEU A 183 -1.84 -0.23 18.07
C LEU A 183 -0.50 -0.97 17.96
N LEU A 184 0.46 -0.66 18.83
CA LEU A 184 1.72 -1.42 18.91
C LEU A 184 1.50 -2.85 19.41
N ASN A 185 0.50 -3.10 20.25
CA ASN A 185 0.22 -4.44 20.77
C ASN A 185 -0.58 -5.28 19.76
N SER A 186 -1.54 -4.67 19.06
CA SER A 186 -2.46 -5.40 18.17
C SER A 186 -2.02 -5.45 16.70
N SER A 187 -1.27 -4.44 16.23
CA SER A 187 -0.95 -4.26 14.81
C SER A 187 0.41 -3.56 14.62
N ALA A 188 1.43 -3.97 15.36
CA ALA A 188 2.78 -3.37 15.36
C ALA A 188 3.34 -3.12 13.95
N GLU A 189 3.22 -4.11 13.06
CA GLU A 189 3.79 -4.06 11.70
C GLU A 189 2.94 -3.22 10.72
N ARG A 190 1.67 -2.95 11.05
CA ARG A 190 0.72 -2.21 10.19
C ARG A 190 0.46 -0.81 10.74
N GLU A 191 -0.65 -0.65 11.46
CA GLU A 191 -1.11 0.64 12.00
C GLU A 191 -0.24 1.12 13.16
N GLY A 192 0.52 0.20 13.79
CA GLY A 192 1.45 0.48 14.88
C GLY A 192 2.84 0.93 14.44
N TYR A 193 3.06 1.26 13.16
CA TYR A 193 4.37 1.73 12.71
C TYR A 193 4.81 3.00 13.48
N ILE A 194 6.13 3.20 13.62
CA ILE A 194 6.68 4.32 14.41
C ILE A 194 7.02 5.52 13.53
N ALA A 195 7.74 5.30 12.42
CA ALA A 195 8.21 6.37 11.56
C ALA A 195 8.39 5.94 10.11
N ILE A 196 8.31 6.91 9.20
CA ILE A 196 8.64 6.77 7.78
C ILE A 196 9.88 7.59 7.47
N ILE A 197 10.90 6.91 6.96
CA ILE A 197 12.21 7.48 6.61
C ILE A 197 12.46 7.31 5.11
N MET A 198 13.02 8.34 4.48
CA MET A 198 13.54 8.21 3.12
C MET A 198 15.08 8.27 3.12
N PRO A 199 15.77 7.12 3.06
CA PRO A 199 17.21 7.06 2.87
C PRO A 199 17.63 7.46 1.46
N LYS A 200 18.89 7.87 1.31
CA LYS A 200 19.53 7.93 -0.01
C LYS A 200 19.89 6.51 -0.46
N PRO A 201 19.96 6.23 -1.79
CA PRO A 201 20.35 4.92 -2.29
C PRO A 201 21.68 4.40 -1.71
N THR A 202 22.68 5.28 -1.56
CA THR A 202 23.99 4.94 -0.98
C THR A 202 23.91 4.59 0.51
N ASP A 203 23.06 5.28 1.26
CA ASP A 203 22.88 5.07 2.69
C ASP A 203 22.10 3.77 2.96
N TRP A 204 21.17 3.44 2.07
CA TRP A 204 20.45 2.17 2.11
C TRP A 204 21.37 0.97 1.96
N LEU A 205 22.33 0.99 1.03
CA LEU A 205 23.26 -0.13 0.84
C LEU A 205 24.04 -0.44 2.12
N LYS A 206 24.44 0.60 2.85
CA LYS A 206 25.12 0.46 4.15
C LYS A 206 24.19 -0.10 5.22
N ALA A 207 22.96 0.41 5.30
CA ALA A 207 21.98 -0.07 6.26
C ALA A 207 21.61 -1.54 6.01
N LYS A 208 21.34 -1.91 4.75
CA LYS A 208 21.00 -3.28 4.35
C LYS A 208 22.06 -4.30 4.77
N ALA A 209 23.35 -3.93 4.71
CA ALA A 209 24.44 -4.81 5.14
C ALA A 209 24.47 -5.07 6.66
N ALA A 210 23.81 -4.24 7.46
CA ALA A 210 23.72 -4.38 8.91
C ALA A 210 22.37 -4.93 9.39
N LEU A 211 21.42 -5.18 8.47
CA LEU A 211 20.09 -5.68 8.77
C LEU A 211 19.95 -7.14 8.35
N LEU A 212 19.13 -7.89 9.07
CA LEU A 212 18.78 -9.27 8.76
C LEU A 212 17.54 -9.32 7.85
N SER A 213 17.50 -10.28 6.95
CA SER A 213 16.27 -10.68 6.27
C SER A 213 15.29 -11.35 7.25
N SER A 214 14.03 -11.49 6.82
CA SER A 214 13.01 -12.19 7.61
C SER A 214 13.38 -13.63 7.97
N GLU A 215 14.10 -14.34 7.08
CA GLU A 215 14.54 -15.72 7.32
C GLU A 215 15.66 -15.76 8.35
N GLU A 216 16.69 -14.92 8.19
CA GLU A 216 17.80 -14.81 9.13
C GLU A 216 17.33 -14.41 10.54
N TYR A 217 16.36 -13.48 10.64
CA TYR A 217 15.80 -13.07 11.93
C TYR A 217 15.02 -14.21 12.61
N LYS A 218 14.22 -14.97 11.86
CA LYS A 218 13.51 -16.15 12.41
C LYS A 218 14.49 -17.19 12.94
N ASN A 219 15.49 -17.54 12.13
CA ASN A 219 16.52 -18.51 12.53
C ASN A 219 17.28 -18.06 13.79
N LEU A 220 17.55 -16.76 13.92
CA LEU A 220 18.17 -16.19 15.13
C LEU A 220 17.28 -16.35 16.37
N LYS A 221 15.96 -16.17 16.22
CA LYS A 221 14.99 -16.27 17.33
C LYS A 221 14.64 -17.70 17.71
N ASP A 222 14.61 -18.62 16.75
CA ASP A 222 14.37 -20.03 17.02
C ASP A 222 15.59 -20.70 17.71
N ALA A 223 16.78 -20.12 17.55
CA ALA A 223 18.02 -20.59 18.17
C ALA A 223 18.31 -20.01 19.57
N SER A 224 17.52 -19.04 20.06
CA SER A 224 17.73 -18.31 21.32
C SER A 224 16.72 -18.70 22.39
#